data_AF-A0A3D1KIJ1-F1
#
_entry.id   AF-A0A3D1KIJ1-F1
#
_cell.length_a   1.000
_cell.length_b   1.000
_cell.length_c   1.000
_cell.angle_alpha   90.00
_cell.angle_beta   90.00
_cell.angle_gamma   90.00
#
_symmetry.space_group_name_H-M   'P 1'
#
loop_
_entity.id
_entity.type
_entity.pdbx_description
1 polymer ?
#
loop_
_entity_poly.entity_id
_entity_poly.type
_entity_poly.pdbx_seq_one_letter_code
_entity_poly.pdbx_strand_id
1 'polypeptide(L)'
;MKTEKGRTVMSMGYTKSKGSWDALGNHLLTSYETAVAPASAGMRPGRTRRTFVRAYSGDGHVLCGGAGNSAADTLEMIRFAGGYFDENLVPHYYITDYLGSNIAVIRSDGTLVQSTSYYPYGEP
;
A
#
# COMPACT_ATOMS: atom_id res chain seq x y z
N MET A 1 14.78 -41.16 -0.66
CA MET A 1 13.38 -40.68 -0.67
C MET A 1 13.35 -39.41 0.18
N LYS A 2 13.25 -38.23 -0.45
CA LYS A 2 13.38 -36.92 0.22
C LYS A 2 12.12 -36.65 1.03
N THR A 3 12.27 -36.44 2.33
CA THR A 3 11.20 -35.93 3.19
C THR A 3 11.28 -34.40 3.15
N GLU A 4 10.50 -33.76 2.30
CA GLU A 4 10.28 -32.32 2.38
C GLU A 4 9.45 -32.03 3.63
N LYS A 5 10.08 -31.37 4.62
CA LYS A 5 9.36 -30.76 5.74
C LYS A 5 8.37 -29.77 5.15
N GLY A 6 7.08 -30.10 5.25
CA GLY A 6 5.98 -29.22 4.93
C GLY A 6 6.24 -27.85 5.56
N ARG A 7 6.33 -26.83 4.71
CA ARG A 7 6.40 -25.44 5.14
C ARG A 7 5.02 -25.14 5.75
N THR A 8 4.93 -25.13 7.08
CA THR A 8 3.75 -24.59 7.76
C THR A 8 3.69 -23.10 7.45
N VAL A 9 2.91 -22.73 6.45
CA VAL A 9 2.53 -21.34 6.23
C VAL A 9 1.45 -21.06 7.26
N MET A 10 1.83 -20.57 8.44
CA MET A 10 0.85 -19.93 9.32
C MET A 10 0.38 -18.67 8.58
N SER A 11 -0.78 -18.71 7.95
CA SER A 11 -1.50 -17.49 7.58
C SER A 11 -2.03 -16.85 8.87
N MET A 12 -1.14 -16.14 9.56
CA MET A 12 -1.44 -15.49 10.82
C MET A 12 -2.16 -14.16 10.56
N GLY A 13 -3.48 -14.16 10.78
CA GLY A 13 -4.15 -13.03 11.39
C GLY A 13 -4.98 -12.14 10.46
N TYR A 14 -6.22 -11.91 10.88
CA TYR A 14 -7.03 -10.77 10.47
C TYR A 14 -6.18 -9.49 10.53
N THR A 15 -5.98 -8.86 9.37
CA THR A 15 -5.33 -7.55 9.26
C THR A 15 -6.42 -6.50 9.09
N LYS A 16 -6.58 -5.63 10.08
CA LYS A 16 -7.52 -4.51 10.00
C LYS A 16 -6.80 -3.30 9.45
N SER A 17 -7.28 -2.73 8.36
CA SER A 17 -6.86 -1.41 7.91
C SER A 17 -7.74 -0.33 8.57
N LYS A 18 -7.13 0.80 8.90
CA LYS A 18 -7.82 2.02 9.33
C LYS A 18 -7.28 3.18 8.52
N GLY A 19 -8.16 3.97 7.92
CA GLY A 19 -7.82 5.23 7.26
C GLY A 19 -8.10 6.42 8.17
N SER A 20 -7.41 7.53 7.91
CA SER A 20 -7.68 8.83 8.50
C SER A 20 -7.60 9.91 7.42
N TRP A 21 -8.53 10.85 7.48
CA TRP A 21 -8.67 11.92 6.50
C TRP A 21 -8.79 13.26 7.23
N ASP A 22 -8.39 14.35 6.58
CA ASP A 22 -8.68 15.69 7.07
C ASP A 22 -10.13 16.11 6.74
N ALA A 23 -10.52 17.31 7.19
CA ALA A 23 -11.86 17.86 6.95
C ALA A 23 -12.12 18.23 5.47
N LEU A 24 -11.09 18.23 4.62
CA LEU A 24 -11.16 18.50 3.20
C LEU A 24 -11.23 17.20 2.38
N GLY A 25 -11.15 16.04 3.03
CA GLY A 25 -11.17 14.73 2.40
C GLY A 25 -9.81 14.22 1.96
N ASN A 26 -8.70 14.92 2.27
CA ASN A 26 -7.37 14.43 1.95
C ASN A 26 -7.04 13.25 2.86
N HIS A 27 -6.56 12.16 2.27
CA HIS A 27 -6.14 10.98 3.01
C HIS A 27 -4.80 11.25 3.68
N LEU A 28 -4.73 11.10 5.01
CA LEU A 28 -3.55 11.42 5.82
C LEU A 28 -2.75 10.18 6.15
N LEU A 29 -3.42 9.08 6.50
CA LEU A 29 -2.75 7.87 6.98
C LEU A 29 -3.62 6.63 6.84
N THR A 30 -2.99 5.54 6.41
CA THR A 30 -3.50 4.17 6.54
C THR A 30 -2.65 3.41 7.53
N SER A 31 -3.25 2.86 8.59
CA SER A 31 -2.58 1.94 9.51
C SER A 31 -3.11 0.53 9.36
N TYR A 32 -2.21 -0.45 9.46
CA TYR A 32 -2.53 -1.87 9.47
C TYR A 32 -2.26 -2.42 10.86
N GLU A 33 -3.24 -3.14 11.37
CA GLU A 33 -3.18 -3.78 12.68
C GLU A 33 -3.33 -5.29 12.51
N THR A 34 -2.44 -6.04 13.14
CA THR A 34 -2.48 -7.51 13.16
C THR A 34 -2.81 -8.00 14.57
N ALA A 35 -3.58 -9.08 14.68
CA ALA A 35 -3.87 -9.73 15.96
C ALA A 35 -2.59 -10.27 16.61
N VAL A 36 -2.41 -10.04 17.93
CA VAL A 36 -1.18 -10.43 18.65
C VAL A 36 -1.24 -11.86 19.23
N ALA A 37 -2.34 -12.59 19.01
CA ALA A 37 -2.49 -14.00 19.37
C ALA A 37 -3.51 -14.69 18.44
N PRO A 38 -3.44 -16.02 18.21
CA PRO A 38 -4.55 -16.73 17.60
C PRO A 38 -5.76 -16.63 18.54
N ALA A 39 -6.88 -16.12 18.03
CA ALA A 39 -8.12 -16.12 18.79
C ALA A 39 -8.55 -17.58 19.04
N SER A 40 -8.48 -18.04 20.29
CA SER A 40 -9.15 -19.28 20.69
C SER A 40 -10.67 -19.05 20.68
N ALA A 41 -11.44 -20.09 20.35
CA ALA A 41 -12.90 -20.03 20.30
C ALA A 41 -13.47 -19.52 21.64
N GLY A 42 -14.18 -18.38 21.59
CA GLY A 42 -14.79 -17.74 22.77
C GLY A 42 -14.02 -16.55 23.36
N MET A 43 -12.84 -16.18 22.85
CA MET A 43 -12.11 -15.01 23.33
C MET A 43 -12.60 -13.72 22.66
N ARG A 44 -12.86 -12.67 23.46
CA ARG A 44 -13.14 -11.30 22.97
C ARG A 44 -12.01 -10.86 22.02
N PRO A 45 -12.29 -10.04 20.98
CA PRO A 45 -11.30 -9.67 19.98
C PRO A 45 -9.97 -9.29 20.63
N GLY A 46 -8.95 -10.11 20.38
CA GLY A 46 -7.65 -9.99 21.01
C GLY A 46 -7.02 -8.63 20.72
N ARG A 47 -6.14 -8.20 21.62
CA ARG A 47 -5.30 -7.01 21.44
C ARG A 47 -4.70 -7.02 20.04
N THR A 48 -4.98 -5.98 19.25
CA THR A 48 -4.32 -5.75 17.96
C THR A 48 -3.08 -4.89 18.17
N ARG A 49 -2.04 -5.11 17.37
CA ARG A 49 -0.83 -4.28 17.33
C ARG A 49 -0.75 -3.62 15.97
N ARG A 50 -0.50 -2.31 15.94
CA ARG A 50 -0.13 -1.60 14.71
C ARG A 50 1.22 -2.12 14.24
N THR A 51 1.22 -2.73 13.06
CA THR A 51 2.40 -3.35 12.46
C THR A 51 2.97 -2.49 11.34
N PHE A 52 2.11 -1.70 10.68
CA PHE A 52 2.51 -0.88 9.54
C PHE A 52 1.64 0.37 9.43
N VAL A 53 2.24 1.45 8.97
CA VAL A 53 1.64 2.76 8.72
C VAL A 53 2.13 3.24 7.37
N ARG A 54 1.20 3.71 6.55
CA ARG A 54 1.44 4.44 5.32
C ARG A 54 0.89 5.85 5.49
N ALA A 55 1.77 6.84 5.56
CA ALA A 55 1.43 8.24 5.77
C ALA A 55 1.51 9.01 4.45
N TYR A 56 0.58 9.94 4.23
CA TYR A 56 0.47 10.75 3.02
C TYR A 56 0.60 12.22 3.40
N SER A 57 1.42 12.96 2.66
CA SER A 57 1.62 14.40 2.84
C SER A 57 0.96 15.19 1.72
N GLY A 58 0.66 16.47 1.99
CA GLY A 58 0.12 17.41 0.99
C GLY A 58 1.09 17.65 -0.17
N ASP A 59 2.40 17.55 0.08
CA ASP A 59 3.45 17.72 -0.94
C ASP A 59 3.67 16.46 -1.81
N GLY A 60 2.84 15.43 -1.63
CA GLY A 60 2.86 14.22 -2.47
C GLY A 60 3.80 13.11 -2.00
N HIS A 61 4.47 13.27 -0.85
CA HIS A 61 5.27 12.19 -0.25
C HIS A 61 4.37 11.13 0.38
N VAL A 62 4.78 9.88 0.21
CA VAL A 62 4.21 8.72 0.88
C VAL A 62 5.32 8.01 1.64
N LEU A 63 5.14 7.90 2.96
CA LEU A 63 6.10 7.28 3.86
C LEU A 63 5.53 6.01 4.47
N CYS A 64 6.37 5.02 4.69
CA CYS A 64 6.00 3.73 5.26
C CYS A 64 6.82 3.40 6.51
N GLY A 65 6.17 2.91 7.56
CA GLY A 65 6.85 2.51 8.78
C GLY A 65 5.93 2.30 9.98
N GLY A 66 6.46 2.44 11.20
CA GLY A 66 5.74 2.06 12.42
C GLY A 66 5.03 3.22 13.12
N ALA A 67 5.49 4.45 12.91
CA ALA A 67 5.13 5.60 13.72
C ALA A 67 4.33 6.67 12.94
N GLY A 68 4.56 6.79 11.63
CA GLY A 68 3.93 7.81 10.78
C GLY A 68 4.72 9.12 10.84
N ASN A 69 5.36 9.48 9.73
CA ASN A 69 6.25 10.63 9.59
C ASN A 69 7.35 10.72 10.67
N SER A 70 7.98 9.59 10.98
CA SER A 70 9.12 9.51 11.91
C SER A 70 10.43 9.25 11.18
N ALA A 71 11.57 9.55 11.82
CA ALA A 71 12.90 9.28 11.24
C ALA A 71 13.18 7.78 10.95
N ALA A 72 12.39 6.89 11.53
CA ALA A 72 12.44 5.46 11.27
C ALA A 72 11.58 5.01 10.07
N ASP A 73 10.73 5.89 9.54
CA ASP A 73 9.90 5.58 8.38
C ASP A 73 10.71 5.78 7.10
N THR A 74 10.45 4.94 6.09
CA THR A 74 11.12 4.99 4.79
C THR A 74 10.23 5.67 3.76
N LEU A 75 10.86 6.30 2.77
CA LEU A 75 10.14 6.79 1.61
C LEU A 75 9.61 5.61 0.80
N GLU A 76 8.33 5.64 0.43
CA GLU A 76 7.79 4.72 -0.57
C GLU A 76 7.67 5.39 -1.93
N MET A 77 7.16 6.62 -1.98
CA MET A 77 7.07 7.39 -3.22
C MET A 77 6.95 8.90 -3.02
N ILE A 78 7.42 9.67 -3.99
CA ILE A 78 7.19 11.12 -4.14
C ILE A 78 6.40 11.35 -5.42
N ARG A 79 5.17 11.85 -5.31
CA ARG A 79 4.29 12.07 -6.47
C ARG A 79 4.56 13.41 -7.14
N PHE A 80 4.41 13.46 -8.45
CA PHE A 80 4.39 14.69 -9.25
C PHE A 80 3.33 14.58 -10.35
N ALA A 81 3.07 15.69 -11.06
CA ALA A 81 2.13 15.68 -12.18
C ALA A 81 2.60 14.72 -13.27
N GLY A 82 1.89 13.60 -13.43
CA GLY A 82 2.19 12.57 -14.44
C GLY A 82 3.05 11.41 -13.94
N GLY A 83 3.35 11.30 -12.65
CA GLY A 83 4.12 10.16 -12.15
C GLY A 83 4.51 10.20 -10.69
N TYR A 84 5.50 9.40 -10.34
CA TYR A 84 6.14 9.39 -9.02
C TYR A 84 7.59 8.91 -9.07
N PHE A 85 8.38 9.29 -8.09
CA PHE A 85 9.67 8.67 -7.79
C PHE A 85 9.47 7.54 -6.77
N ASP A 86 10.14 6.40 -6.93
CA ASP A 86 10.16 5.33 -5.94
C ASP A 86 11.11 5.63 -4.77
N GLU A 87 11.26 4.69 -3.84
CA GLU A 87 12.19 4.77 -2.70
C GLU A 87 13.66 5.02 -3.10
N ASN A 88 14.05 4.65 -4.32
CA ASN A 88 15.38 4.83 -4.88
C ASN A 88 15.47 6.08 -5.77
N LEU A 89 14.45 6.93 -5.74
CA LEU A 89 14.32 8.12 -6.57
C LEU A 89 14.27 7.82 -8.07
N VAL A 90 13.85 6.61 -8.46
CA VAL A 90 13.69 6.25 -9.87
C VAL A 90 12.30 6.70 -10.36
N PRO A 91 12.22 7.47 -11.46
CA PRO A 91 10.94 7.95 -11.95
C PRO A 91 10.10 6.85 -12.60
N HIS A 92 8.81 6.92 -12.31
CA HIS A 92 7.73 6.12 -12.87
C HIS A 92 6.69 7.06 -13.45
N TYR A 93 6.33 6.86 -14.72
CA TYR A 93 5.44 7.73 -15.48
C TYR A 93 4.07 7.08 -15.65
N TYR A 94 3.03 7.86 -15.40
CA TYR A 94 1.66 7.50 -15.72
C TYR A 94 1.41 7.70 -17.21
N ILE A 95 0.87 6.66 -17.84
CA ILE A 95 0.38 6.72 -19.21
C ILE A 95 -1.12 6.85 -19.12
N THR A 96 -1.65 7.98 -19.56
CA THR A 96 -3.09 8.24 -19.54
C THR A 96 -3.68 8.06 -20.92
N ASP A 97 -4.93 7.61 -20.97
CA ASP A 97 -5.72 7.67 -22.19
C ASP A 97 -6.17 9.12 -22.50
N TYR A 98 -6.98 9.28 -23.55
CA TYR A 98 -7.49 10.59 -23.97
C TYR A 98 -8.44 11.25 -22.94
N LEU A 99 -8.99 10.47 -21.99
CA LEU A 99 -9.85 10.96 -20.91
C LEU A 99 -9.06 11.30 -19.64
N GLY A 100 -7.75 11.04 -19.62
CA GLY A 100 -6.90 11.24 -18.46
C GLY A 100 -6.88 10.06 -17.48
N SER A 101 -7.50 8.92 -17.83
CA SER A 101 -7.46 7.71 -16.99
C SER A 101 -6.09 7.04 -17.13
N ASN A 102 -5.47 6.68 -16.00
CA ASN A 102 -4.20 5.97 -16.02
C ASN A 102 -4.37 4.53 -16.53
N ILE A 103 -3.77 4.20 -17.66
CA ILE A 103 -3.83 2.88 -18.31
C ILE A 103 -2.54 2.08 -18.14
N ALA A 104 -1.42 2.73 -17.82
CA ALA A 104 -0.17 2.04 -17.55
C ALA A 104 0.80 2.88 -16.70
N VAL A 105 1.71 2.21 -16.00
CA VAL A 105 2.85 2.83 -15.33
C VAL A 105 4.13 2.28 -15.95
N ILE A 106 4.99 3.17 -16.44
CA ILE A 106 6.26 2.82 -17.07
C ILE A 106 7.41 3.39 -16.24
N ARG A 107 8.38 2.55 -15.89
CA ARG A 107 9.62 2.96 -15.23
C ARG A 107 10.50 3.71 -16.23
N SER A 108 11.39 4.57 -15.75
CA SER A 108 12.27 5.39 -16.60
C SER A 108 13.15 4.62 -17.59
N ASP A 109 13.38 3.32 -17.37
CA ASP A 109 14.11 2.43 -18.29
C ASP A 109 13.22 1.81 -19.39
N GLY A 110 11.93 2.18 -19.45
CA GLY A 110 10.95 1.66 -20.40
C GLY A 110 10.21 0.41 -19.91
N THR A 111 10.54 -0.11 -18.72
CA THR A 111 9.88 -1.29 -18.17
C THR A 111 8.43 -0.99 -17.81
N LEU A 112 7.50 -1.82 -18.30
CA LEU A 112 6.09 -1.78 -17.88
C LEU A 112 5.97 -2.32 -16.44
N VAL A 113 5.53 -1.46 -15.51
CA VAL A 113 5.36 -1.80 -14.09
C VAL A 113 3.93 -2.22 -13.78
N GLN A 114 2.97 -1.54 -14.39
CA GLN A 114 1.56 -1.83 -14.22
C GLN A 114 0.82 -1.54 -15.53
N SER A 115 -0.18 -2.35 -15.84
CA SER A 115 -1.21 -2.04 -16.83
C SER A 115 -2.58 -2.10 -16.18
N THR A 116 -3.52 -1.33 -16.71
CA THR A 116 -4.91 -1.33 -16.26
C THR A 116 -5.80 -1.36 -17.49
N SER A 117 -6.62 -2.40 -17.58
CA SER A 117 -7.65 -2.54 -18.59
C SER A 117 -8.98 -2.18 -17.96
N TYR A 118 -9.76 -1.31 -18.60
CA TYR A 118 -11.08 -0.94 -18.11
C TYR A 118 -12.12 -1.16 -19.19
N TYR A 119 -13.34 -1.55 -18.78
CA TYR A 119 -14.46 -1.68 -19.69
C TYR A 119 -15.03 -0.31 -20.02
N PRO A 120 -15.24 0.03 -21.30
CA PRO A 120 -15.60 1.38 -21.74
C PRO A 120 -16.94 1.90 -21.18
N TYR A 121 -17.78 1.02 -20.61
CA TYR A 121 -19.11 1.37 -20.10
C TYR A 121 -19.41 0.91 -18.67
N GLY A 122 -18.41 0.44 -17.91
CA GLY A 122 -18.60 0.19 -16.47
C GLY A 122 -19.63 -0.88 -16.09
N GLU A 123 -19.88 -1.89 -16.92
CA GLU A 123 -20.69 -3.05 -16.52
C GLU A 123 -19.81 -4.28 -16.14
N PRO A 124 -20.15 -4.98 -15.04
CA PRO A 124 -19.37 -6.07 -14.44
C PRO A 124 -19.35 -7.38 -15.22
#